data_AF-A0A7K3A6E3-F1
#
_entry.id   AF-A0A7K3A6E3-F1
#
_cell.length_a   1.000
_cell.length_b   1.000
_cell.length_c   1.000
_cell.angle_alpha   90.00
_cell.angle_beta   90.00
_cell.angle_gamma   90.00
#
_symmetry.space_group_name_H-M   'P 1'
#
loop_
_entity.id
_entity.type
_entity.pdbx_description
1 polymer ?
#
loop_
_entity_poly.entity_id
_entity_poly.type
_entity_poly.pdbx_seq_one_letter_code
_entity_poly.pdbx_strand_id
1 'polypeptide(L)'
;MVATAQTLFELPAPADPAPAPAEPAGKRPTVLSYGLGADSTAILLKFLADPAAYGLEPALSDLIVVHSVTGDEWPDSLSYVDRLVLPLLAARKVRTVQIARGGRRDADGVVILDDSRTPHRIWASGPWRLSVELRAAGTVLQMANGRRTCSSRFKGWCLDAWAAYEFGTATFRRVIGYHAGERPRAAKDSVIQERINHDAGRIVCEPYHPLIDTDGMDRAAVEAYVFEQLGEKIRKSYCDVFSIESTCYTCLCCAWKEAR
;
A
#
# COMPACT_ATOMS: atom_id res chain seq x y z
N MET A 1 15.69 5.15 -38.81
CA MET A 1 15.03 6.25 -38.07
C MET A 1 14.79 5.75 -36.65
N VAL A 2 15.66 6.15 -35.72
CA VAL A 2 15.64 5.70 -34.32
C VAL A 2 14.92 6.78 -33.53
N ALA A 3 13.82 6.42 -32.88
CA ALA A 3 13.10 7.31 -32.00
C ALA A 3 13.96 7.57 -30.74
N THR A 4 14.44 8.79 -30.61
CA THR A 4 15.10 9.33 -29.43
C THR A 4 14.13 9.33 -28.25
N ALA A 5 14.44 8.52 -27.23
CA ALA A 5 13.82 8.62 -25.92
C ALA A 5 14.16 9.99 -25.32
N GLN A 6 13.16 10.84 -25.11
CA GLN A 6 13.32 12.08 -24.37
C GLN A 6 13.52 11.73 -22.89
N THR A 7 14.72 11.96 -22.38
CA THR A 7 15.01 12.06 -20.95
C THR A 7 14.31 13.30 -20.41
N LEU A 8 13.28 13.14 -19.58
CA LEU A 8 12.56 14.23 -18.93
C LEU A 8 12.89 14.23 -17.43
N PHE A 9 13.49 15.36 -17.01
CA PHE A 9 13.77 15.87 -15.65
C PHE A 9 15.03 15.41 -14.92
N GLU A 10 16.08 16.25 -15.00
CA GLU A 10 17.06 16.43 -13.93
C GLU A 10 16.36 17.09 -12.73
N LEU A 11 16.50 16.50 -11.54
CA LEU A 11 16.07 17.10 -10.28
C LEU A 11 17.02 18.27 -9.95
N PRO A 12 16.52 19.48 -9.62
CA PRO A 12 17.38 20.57 -9.18
C PRO A 12 18.07 20.20 -7.87
N ALA A 13 19.33 20.62 -7.74
CA ALA A 13 20.11 20.44 -6.52
C ALA A 13 19.37 21.05 -5.30
N PRO A 14 19.48 20.43 -4.11
CA PRO A 14 18.78 20.92 -2.92
C PRO A 14 19.27 22.33 -2.58
N ALA A 15 18.36 23.30 -2.60
CA ALA A 15 18.59 24.63 -2.06
C ALA A 15 18.75 24.54 -0.53
N ASP A 16 19.59 25.42 0.04
CA ASP A 16 19.74 25.57 1.48
C ASP A 16 18.36 25.72 2.16
N PRO A 17 18.13 25.09 3.32
CA PRO A 17 16.83 25.09 3.96
C PRO A 17 16.47 26.51 4.40
N ALA A 18 15.55 27.13 3.66
CA ALA A 18 14.80 28.28 4.13
C ALA A 18 14.09 27.90 5.45
N PRO A 19 13.93 28.85 6.40
CA PRO A 19 13.21 28.58 7.63
C PRO A 19 11.83 27.99 7.31
N ALA A 20 11.50 26.87 7.98
CA ALA A 20 10.31 26.10 7.69
C ALA A 20 9.07 27.00 7.72
N PRO A 21 8.25 27.03 6.66
CA PRO A 21 6.97 27.72 6.71
C PRO A 21 6.13 27.10 7.83
N ALA A 22 5.44 27.96 8.59
CA ALA A 22 4.53 27.55 9.64
C ALA A 22 3.52 26.50 9.12
N GLU A 23 3.24 25.46 9.92
CA GLU A 23 2.30 24.39 9.55
C GLU A 23 0.98 25.00 9.06
N PRO A 24 0.49 24.66 7.85
CA PRO A 24 -0.79 25.16 7.40
C PRO A 24 -1.88 24.67 8.35
N ALA A 25 -2.77 25.59 8.74
CA ALA A 25 -3.90 25.40 9.64
C ALA A 25 -5.03 24.53 9.04
N GLY A 26 -4.68 23.38 8.47
CA GLY A 26 -5.57 22.36 7.95
C GLY A 26 -5.50 21.10 8.82
N LYS A 27 -6.58 20.33 8.84
CA LYS A 27 -6.58 19.02 9.48
C LYS A 27 -5.53 18.12 8.84
N ARG A 28 -4.77 17.39 9.66
CA ARG A 28 -3.69 16.52 9.19
C ARG A 28 -4.21 15.44 8.22
N PRO A 29 -3.51 15.18 7.10
CA PRO A 29 -3.90 14.11 6.18
C PRO A 29 -3.86 12.74 6.84
N THR A 30 -4.79 11.88 6.45
CA THR A 30 -4.83 10.46 6.76
C THR A 30 -4.51 9.66 5.50
N VAL A 31 -3.47 8.82 5.59
CA VAL A 31 -2.94 8.04 4.47
C VAL A 31 -3.22 6.57 4.71
N LEU A 32 -4.12 5.99 3.92
CA LEU A 32 -4.36 4.55 3.92
C LEU A 32 -3.41 3.86 2.94
N SER A 33 -2.53 3.01 3.45
CA SER A 33 -1.74 2.09 2.64
C SER A 33 -2.63 0.95 2.14
N TYR A 34 -3.04 1.03 0.88
CA TYR A 34 -4.00 0.11 0.28
C TYR A 34 -3.30 -1.11 -0.32
N GLY A 35 -3.49 -2.27 0.32
CA GLY A 35 -2.83 -3.53 -0.04
C GLY A 35 -3.61 -4.41 -1.02
N LEU A 36 -4.75 -3.94 -1.52
CA LEU A 36 -5.73 -4.67 -2.34
C LEU A 36 -6.36 -5.89 -1.65
N GLY A 37 -6.27 -5.95 -0.31
CA GLY A 37 -6.74 -7.08 0.50
C GLY A 37 -7.95 -6.75 1.34
N ALA A 38 -8.52 -7.80 1.97
CA ALA A 38 -9.73 -7.68 2.77
C ALA A 38 -9.61 -6.62 3.88
N ASP A 39 -8.48 -6.59 4.60
CA ASP A 39 -8.30 -5.68 5.74
C ASP A 39 -8.30 -4.21 5.28
N SER A 40 -7.49 -3.88 4.28
CA SER A 40 -7.43 -2.51 3.75
C SER A 40 -8.71 -2.10 3.04
N THR A 41 -9.42 -3.04 2.41
CA THR A 41 -10.74 -2.78 1.78
C THR A 41 -11.81 -2.56 2.84
N ALA A 42 -11.83 -3.33 3.93
CA ALA A 42 -12.78 -3.13 5.03
C ALA A 42 -12.63 -1.74 5.66
N ILE A 43 -11.39 -1.32 5.94
CA ILE A 43 -11.09 0.03 6.43
C ILE A 43 -11.63 1.09 5.48
N LEU A 44 -11.35 0.93 4.19
CA LEU A 44 -11.78 1.87 3.17
C LEU A 44 -13.31 2.00 3.14
N LEU A 45 -14.03 0.88 3.10
CA LEU A 45 -15.50 0.87 3.11
C LEU A 45 -16.07 1.52 4.37
N LYS A 46 -15.46 1.28 5.53
CA LYS A 46 -15.82 1.91 6.79
C LYS A 46 -15.61 3.43 6.76
N PHE A 47 -14.47 3.90 6.25
CA PHE A 47 -14.19 5.32 6.07
C PHE A 47 -15.18 5.98 5.10
N LEU A 48 -15.58 5.29 4.03
CA LEU A 48 -16.56 5.80 3.08
C LEU A 48 -17.97 5.89 3.67
N ALA A 49 -18.33 4.92 4.52
CA ALA A 49 -19.65 4.83 5.15
C ALA A 49 -19.85 5.86 6.28
N ASP A 50 -18.86 5.99 7.17
CA ASP A 50 -18.91 6.93 8.29
C ASP A 50 -17.53 7.57 8.55
N PRO A 51 -17.14 8.57 7.75
CA PRO A 51 -15.83 9.22 7.91
C PRO A 51 -15.65 9.85 9.29
N ALA A 52 -16.71 10.41 9.87
CA ALA A 52 -16.64 11.14 11.14
C ALA A 52 -16.28 10.20 12.31
N ALA A 53 -16.80 8.97 12.31
CA ALA A 53 -16.45 7.96 13.32
C ALA A 53 -14.94 7.63 13.38
N TYR A 54 -14.22 7.84 12.28
CA TYR A 54 -12.77 7.63 12.18
C TYR A 54 -11.97 8.95 12.21
N GLY A 55 -12.63 10.05 12.55
CA GLY A 55 -12.04 11.38 12.63
C GLY A 55 -11.60 11.92 11.27
N LEU A 56 -12.23 11.53 10.18
CA LEU A 56 -12.03 12.07 8.83
C LEU A 56 -13.02 13.19 8.53
N GLU A 57 -12.72 14.03 7.55
CA GLU A 57 -13.67 15.02 7.06
C GLU A 57 -14.86 14.33 6.36
N PRO A 58 -16.10 14.84 6.48
CA PRO A 58 -17.26 14.27 5.79
C PRO A 58 -17.10 14.16 4.27
N ALA A 59 -16.32 15.08 3.69
CA ALA A 59 -15.97 15.10 2.26
C ALA A 59 -14.74 14.25 1.91
N LEU A 60 -14.10 13.60 2.89
CA LEU A 60 -12.89 12.79 2.73
C LEU A 60 -11.73 13.54 2.06
N SER A 61 -11.70 14.87 2.19
CA SER A 61 -10.66 15.73 1.62
C SER A 61 -9.30 15.52 2.28
N ASP A 62 -9.32 15.05 3.53
CA ASP A 62 -8.16 14.67 4.34
C ASP A 62 -7.76 13.19 4.18
N LEU A 63 -8.48 12.39 3.38
CA LEU A 63 -8.12 11.00 3.10
C LEU A 63 -7.33 10.88 1.79
N ILE A 64 -6.17 10.23 1.86
CA ILE A 64 -5.36 9.79 0.72
C ILE A 64 -5.25 8.27 0.76
N VAL A 65 -5.59 7.61 -0.34
CA VAL A 65 -5.43 6.17 -0.52
C VAL A 65 -4.21 5.96 -1.39
N VAL A 66 -3.16 5.31 -0.86
CA VAL A 66 -1.93 5.07 -1.61
C VAL A 66 -1.72 3.57 -1.81
N HIS A 67 -1.49 3.17 -3.06
CA HIS A 67 -1.15 1.80 -3.42
C HIS A 67 0.28 1.75 -4.00
N SER A 68 1.13 0.90 -3.42
CA SER A 68 2.46 0.61 -3.95
C SER A 68 2.42 -0.62 -4.85
N VAL A 69 2.45 -0.39 -6.16
CA VAL A 69 2.40 -1.38 -7.23
C VAL A 69 3.72 -2.15 -7.26
N THR A 70 3.65 -3.45 -7.01
CA THR A 70 4.79 -4.36 -7.10
C THR A 70 5.00 -4.87 -8.52
N GLY A 71 3.96 -4.81 -9.34
CA GLY A 71 3.94 -5.28 -10.71
C GLY A 71 3.63 -6.75 -10.87
N ASP A 72 3.30 -7.40 -9.76
CA ASP A 72 3.16 -8.84 -9.64
C ASP A 72 1.97 -9.12 -8.71
N GLU A 73 0.96 -8.25 -8.72
CA GLU A 73 -0.33 -8.46 -8.06
C GLU A 73 -1.15 -9.53 -8.82
N TRP A 74 -1.97 -10.30 -8.09
CA TRP A 74 -2.91 -11.23 -8.73
C TRP A 74 -3.89 -10.49 -9.65
N PRO A 75 -4.10 -10.96 -10.90
CA PRO A 75 -5.09 -10.38 -11.81
C PRO A 75 -6.50 -10.29 -11.22
N ASP A 76 -6.89 -11.28 -10.41
CA ASP A 76 -8.18 -11.29 -9.72
C ASP A 76 -8.28 -10.14 -8.71
N SER A 77 -7.22 -9.83 -7.96
CA SER A 77 -7.19 -8.70 -7.04
C SER A 77 -7.29 -7.37 -7.79
N LEU A 78 -6.62 -7.24 -8.93
CA LEU A 78 -6.69 -6.03 -9.76
C LEU A 78 -8.11 -5.83 -10.32
N SER A 79 -8.69 -6.88 -10.92
CA SER A 79 -10.06 -6.89 -11.45
C SER A 79 -11.11 -6.58 -10.39
N TYR A 80 -10.98 -7.17 -9.20
CA TYR A 80 -11.86 -6.92 -8.07
C TYR A 80 -11.88 -5.43 -7.70
N VAL A 81 -10.68 -4.83 -7.57
CA VAL A 81 -10.53 -3.42 -7.19
C VAL A 81 -11.06 -2.49 -8.28
N ASP A 82 -10.76 -2.76 -9.55
CA ASP A 82 -11.25 -1.98 -10.69
C ASP A 82 -12.78 -1.93 -10.75
N ARG A 83 -13.44 -3.07 -10.53
CA ARG A 83 -14.91 -3.14 -10.64
C ARG A 83 -15.63 -2.64 -9.39
N LEU A 84 -15.11 -2.95 -8.20
CA LEU A 84 -15.88 -2.84 -6.96
C LEU A 84 -15.41 -1.71 -6.05
N VAL A 85 -14.11 -1.35 -6.09
CA VAL A 85 -13.54 -0.40 -5.12
C VAL A 85 -13.29 0.97 -5.76
N LEU A 86 -12.62 1.04 -6.91
CA LEU A 86 -12.31 2.33 -7.54
C LEU A 86 -13.55 3.17 -7.89
N PRO A 87 -14.68 2.60 -8.35
CA PRO A 87 -15.88 3.39 -8.59
C PRO A 87 -16.41 4.08 -7.32
N LEU A 88 -16.29 3.44 -6.15
CA LEU A 88 -16.68 4.03 -4.86
C LEU A 88 -15.77 5.22 -4.50
N LEU A 89 -14.46 5.09 -4.72
CA LEU A 89 -13.50 6.18 -4.50
C LEU A 89 -13.71 7.35 -5.45
N ALA A 90 -13.94 7.07 -6.73
CA ALA A 90 -14.21 8.08 -7.74
C ALA A 90 -15.54 8.81 -7.49
N ALA A 91 -16.56 8.12 -7.00
CA ALA A 91 -17.85 8.72 -6.61
C ALA A 91 -17.68 9.68 -5.43
N ARG A 92 -16.84 9.33 -4.46
CA ARG A 92 -16.56 10.12 -3.25
C ARG A 92 -15.36 11.07 -3.38
N LYS A 93 -14.76 11.17 -4.58
CA LYS A 93 -13.60 12.03 -4.91
C LYS A 93 -12.39 11.86 -3.98
N VAL A 94 -12.20 10.64 -3.46
CA VAL A 94 -11.06 10.29 -2.61
C VAL A 94 -9.79 10.32 -3.47
N ARG A 95 -8.76 11.05 -3.02
CA ARG A 95 -7.47 11.08 -3.72
C ARG A 95 -6.83 9.70 -3.63
N THR A 96 -6.59 9.10 -4.77
CA THR A 96 -5.96 7.79 -4.90
C THR A 96 -4.66 7.96 -5.65
N VAL A 97 -3.56 7.51 -5.05
CA VAL A 97 -2.21 7.60 -5.59
C VAL A 97 -1.67 6.19 -5.79
N GLN A 98 -1.15 5.93 -6.98
CA GLN A 98 -0.54 4.66 -7.33
C GLN A 98 0.93 4.91 -7.63
N ILE A 99 1.80 4.29 -6.85
CA ILE A 99 3.25 4.48 -6.94
C ILE A 99 3.92 3.16 -7.27
N ALA A 100 5.06 3.23 -7.94
CA ALA A 100 5.88 2.07 -8.23
C ALA A 100 7.36 2.40 -8.11
N ARG A 101 8.18 1.35 -7.99
CA ARG A 101 9.62 1.50 -8.01
C ARG A 101 10.10 1.87 -9.41
N GLY A 102 10.94 2.90 -9.51
CA GLY A 102 11.45 3.42 -10.79
C GLY A 102 12.55 2.56 -11.42
N GLY A 103 13.31 1.83 -10.61
CA GLY A 103 14.40 0.98 -11.08
C GLY A 103 14.98 0.06 -10.02
N ARG A 104 16.10 -0.58 -10.35
CA ARG A 104 16.77 -1.53 -9.45
C ARG A 104 17.30 -0.86 -8.20
N ARG A 105 17.90 0.32 -8.33
CA ARG A 105 18.56 1.07 -7.25
C ARG A 105 17.58 2.05 -6.62
N ASP A 106 17.81 2.39 -5.36
CA ASP A 106 17.00 3.41 -4.69
C ASP A 106 17.17 4.80 -5.35
N ALA A 107 18.34 5.06 -5.94
CA ALA A 107 18.61 6.26 -6.75
C ALA A 107 17.76 6.35 -8.02
N ASP A 108 17.17 5.25 -8.49
CA ASP A 108 16.24 5.27 -9.63
C ASP A 108 14.83 5.74 -9.20
N GLY A 109 14.62 5.99 -7.89
CA GLY A 109 13.46 6.70 -7.36
C GLY A 109 12.15 5.90 -7.32
N VAL A 110 11.08 6.63 -6.98
CA VAL A 110 9.68 6.19 -7.03
C VAL A 110 8.97 6.95 -8.14
N VAL A 111 8.17 6.24 -8.92
CA VAL A 111 7.37 6.80 -10.00
C VAL A 111 5.91 6.82 -9.58
N ILE A 112 5.24 7.97 -9.75
CA ILE A 112 3.79 8.10 -9.61
C ILE A 112 3.17 7.65 -10.93
N LEU A 113 2.42 6.56 -10.91
CA LEU A 113 1.71 6.01 -12.07
C LEU A 113 0.36 6.69 -12.30
N ASP A 114 -0.31 7.07 -11.21
CA ASP A 114 -1.57 7.79 -11.22
C ASP A 114 -1.72 8.56 -9.90
N ASP A 115 -2.25 9.77 -9.96
CA ASP A 115 -2.67 10.57 -8.81
C ASP A 115 -3.97 11.28 -9.19
N SER A 116 -5.08 10.76 -8.70
CA SER A 116 -6.40 11.14 -9.19
C SER A 116 -7.46 11.10 -8.10
N ARG A 117 -8.45 11.99 -8.21
CA ARG A 117 -9.71 11.93 -7.44
C ARG A 117 -10.82 11.19 -8.19
N THR A 118 -10.52 10.71 -9.40
CA THR A 118 -11.42 9.86 -10.20
C THR A 118 -10.62 8.69 -10.76
N PRO A 119 -10.08 7.82 -9.90
CA PRO A 119 -9.34 6.65 -10.35
C PRO A 119 -10.28 5.73 -11.13
N HIS A 120 -9.81 5.24 -12.27
CA HIS A 120 -10.60 4.39 -13.18
C HIS A 120 -9.96 3.02 -13.40
N ARG A 121 -8.69 2.86 -13.03
CA ARG A 121 -7.95 1.61 -13.18
C ARG A 121 -6.82 1.51 -12.16
N ILE A 122 -6.61 0.32 -11.62
CA ILE A 122 -5.45 -0.05 -10.83
C ILE A 122 -4.33 -0.53 -11.76
N TRP A 123 -3.15 0.05 -11.61
CA TRP A 123 -2.00 -0.26 -12.43
C TRP A 123 -1.44 -1.63 -12.07
N ALA A 124 -1.37 -2.51 -13.06
CA ALA A 124 -0.83 -3.86 -12.90
C ALA A 124 0.70 -3.89 -12.81
N SER A 125 1.40 -2.83 -13.22
CA SER A 125 2.86 -2.75 -13.21
C SER A 125 3.38 -1.33 -13.36
N GLY A 126 4.48 -1.04 -12.67
CA GLY A 126 5.36 0.09 -12.97
C GLY A 126 6.63 -0.32 -13.73
N PRO A 127 7.61 0.59 -13.85
CA PRO A 127 8.83 0.39 -14.63
C PRO A 127 9.71 -0.76 -14.13
N TRP A 128 9.76 -0.99 -12.81
CA TRP A 128 10.54 -2.06 -12.20
C TRP A 128 9.65 -2.97 -11.36
N ARG A 129 9.51 -4.22 -11.80
CA ARG A 129 8.64 -5.24 -11.17
C ARG A 129 9.43 -6.09 -10.18
N LEU A 130 8.73 -6.66 -9.19
CA LEU A 130 9.32 -7.59 -8.23
C LEU A 130 9.88 -8.84 -8.92
N SER A 131 9.18 -9.40 -9.90
CA SER A 131 9.64 -10.55 -10.68
C SER A 131 10.91 -10.24 -11.49
N VAL A 132 11.06 -9.01 -11.96
CA VAL A 132 12.28 -8.56 -12.65
C VAL A 132 13.45 -8.48 -11.68
N GLU A 133 13.26 -7.90 -10.48
CA GLU A 133 14.28 -7.87 -9.42
C GLU A 133 14.75 -9.28 -9.07
N LEU A 134 13.81 -10.19 -8.83
CA LEU A 134 14.09 -11.58 -8.43
C LEU A 134 14.89 -12.31 -9.51
N ARG A 135 14.47 -12.21 -10.79
CA ARG A 135 15.19 -12.80 -11.92
C ARG A 135 16.59 -12.20 -12.08
N ALA A 136 16.73 -10.88 -11.98
CA ALA A 136 18.02 -10.19 -12.11
C ALA A 136 18.99 -10.56 -10.99
N ALA A 137 18.48 -10.83 -9.79
CA ALA A 137 19.28 -11.30 -8.66
C ALA A 137 19.57 -12.82 -8.70
N GLY A 138 18.94 -13.58 -9.61
CA GLY A 138 19.03 -15.04 -9.62
C GLY A 138 18.39 -15.67 -8.38
N THR A 139 17.37 -15.02 -7.80
CA THR A 139 16.72 -15.45 -6.56
C THR A 139 15.23 -15.69 -6.78
N VAL A 140 14.64 -16.60 -6.00
CA VAL A 140 13.18 -16.65 -5.80
C VAL A 140 12.82 -15.88 -4.53
N LEU A 141 11.54 -15.76 -4.20
CA LEU A 141 11.16 -15.16 -2.93
C LEU A 141 11.74 -15.95 -1.76
N GLN A 142 12.60 -15.28 -1.01
CA GLN A 142 13.23 -15.82 0.19
C GLN A 142 12.65 -15.09 1.40
N MET A 143 12.12 -15.84 2.36
CA MET A 143 11.96 -15.34 3.74
C MET A 143 13.28 -15.59 4.48
N ALA A 144 14.30 -14.79 4.18
CA ALA A 144 15.59 -14.91 4.84
C ALA A 144 15.47 -14.45 6.30
N ASN A 145 15.75 -15.34 7.27
CA ASN A 145 15.68 -15.06 8.71
C ASN A 145 14.34 -14.44 9.16
N GLY A 146 13.23 -14.89 8.57
CA GLY A 146 11.89 -14.37 8.88
C GLY A 146 11.62 -12.95 8.37
N ARG A 147 12.51 -12.36 7.56
CA ARG A 147 12.37 -11.02 6.98
C ARG A 147 11.80 -11.10 5.56
N ARG A 148 10.85 -10.21 5.27
CA ARG A 148 10.24 -10.04 3.94
C ARG A 148 10.87 -8.84 3.23
N THR A 149 12.10 -9.00 2.78
CA THR A 149 12.88 -7.92 2.14
C THR A 149 12.20 -7.36 0.89
N CYS A 150 11.49 -8.20 0.12
CA CYS A 150 10.68 -7.77 -1.02
C CYS A 150 9.59 -6.77 -0.60
N SER A 151 8.87 -7.05 0.48
CA SER A 151 7.82 -6.15 1.01
C SER A 151 8.41 -4.83 1.48
N SER A 152 9.58 -4.86 2.13
CA SER A 152 10.26 -3.64 2.53
C SER A 152 10.71 -2.81 1.33
N ARG A 153 11.25 -3.42 0.26
CA ARG A 153 11.79 -2.68 -0.90
C ARG A 153 10.72 -2.19 -1.89
N PHE A 154 9.68 -2.98 -2.13
CA PHE A 154 8.64 -2.69 -3.13
C PHE A 154 7.38 -2.06 -2.55
N LYS A 155 7.24 -2.05 -1.22
CA LYS A 155 6.11 -1.38 -0.54
C LYS A 155 6.61 -0.36 0.45
N GLY A 156 7.31 -0.79 1.50
CA GLY A 156 7.76 0.10 2.58
C GLY A 156 8.55 1.30 2.07
N TRP A 157 9.68 1.05 1.40
CA TRP A 157 10.54 2.08 0.86
C TRP A 157 9.83 3.00 -0.15
N CYS A 158 8.99 2.44 -1.03
CA CYS A 158 8.23 3.25 -1.98
C CYS A 158 7.26 4.21 -1.27
N LEU A 159 6.53 3.70 -0.28
CA LEU A 159 5.59 4.48 0.53
C LEU A 159 6.31 5.55 1.34
N ASP A 160 7.43 5.22 1.97
CA ASP A 160 8.22 6.15 2.77
C ASP A 160 8.83 7.25 1.90
N ALA A 161 9.40 6.90 0.74
CA ALA A 161 9.97 7.86 -0.20
C ALA A 161 8.90 8.79 -0.80
N TRP A 162 7.73 8.25 -1.16
CA TRP A 162 6.61 9.06 -1.62
C TRP A 162 6.07 9.97 -0.51
N ALA A 163 5.91 9.47 0.72
CA ALA A 163 5.44 10.29 1.84
C ALA A 163 6.41 11.42 2.19
N ALA A 164 7.72 11.17 2.12
CA ALA A 164 8.74 12.19 2.31
C ALA A 164 8.67 13.29 1.23
N TYR A 165 8.40 12.92 -0.03
CA TYR A 165 8.19 13.87 -1.11
C TYR A 165 6.88 14.66 -0.94
N GLU A 166 5.78 13.98 -0.63
CA GLU A 166 4.44 14.56 -0.57
C GLU A 166 4.26 15.50 0.63
N PHE A 167 4.71 15.08 1.81
CA PHE A 167 4.47 15.82 3.05
C PHE A 167 5.68 16.64 3.49
N GLY A 168 6.89 16.33 3.03
CA GLY A 168 8.12 16.97 3.51
C GLY A 168 8.24 16.89 5.03
N THR A 169 8.07 18.03 5.69
CA THR A 169 8.09 18.13 7.16
C THR A 169 6.73 18.02 7.83
N ALA A 170 5.63 18.02 7.08
CA ALA A 170 4.28 17.95 7.64
C ALA A 170 4.01 16.58 8.27
N THR A 171 3.25 16.58 9.38
CA THR A 171 2.83 15.35 10.06
C THR A 171 1.58 14.78 9.38
N PHE A 172 1.52 13.45 9.25
CA PHE A 172 0.34 12.74 8.73
C PHE A 172 0.00 11.51 9.58
N ARG A 173 -1.24 11.03 9.47
CA ARG A 173 -1.71 9.80 10.11
C ARG A 173 -1.62 8.64 9.12
N ARG A 174 -0.87 7.59 9.41
CA ARG A 174 -0.74 6.40 8.55
C ARG A 174 -1.67 5.30 9.02
N VAL A 175 -2.42 4.75 8.08
CA VAL A 175 -3.33 3.63 8.32
C VAL A 175 -2.82 2.40 7.58
N ILE A 176 -2.62 1.32 8.32
CA ILE A 176 -2.24 -0.01 7.82
C ILE A 176 -3.30 -1.03 8.26
N GLY A 177 -3.74 -1.86 7.32
CA GLY A 177 -4.74 -2.90 7.55
C GLY A 177 -4.21 -4.11 8.33
N TYR A 178 -4.03 -3.95 9.64
CA TYR A 178 -3.88 -5.07 10.58
C TYR A 178 -5.22 -5.32 11.27
N HIS A 179 -5.70 -6.56 11.27
CA HIS A 179 -6.89 -6.95 12.02
C HIS A 179 -6.54 -7.38 13.45
N ALA A 180 -7.54 -7.58 14.32
CA ALA A 180 -7.36 -7.87 15.74
C ALA A 180 -6.51 -9.12 16.06
N GLY A 181 -6.41 -10.06 15.12
CA GLY A 181 -5.53 -11.24 15.24
C GLY A 181 -4.06 -10.94 14.94
N GLU A 182 -3.74 -9.76 14.41
CA GLU A 182 -2.40 -9.33 14.01
C GLU A 182 -1.81 -8.25 14.93
N ARG A 183 -2.34 -8.11 16.16
CA ARG A 183 -1.82 -7.20 17.19
C ARG A 183 -0.29 -7.23 17.34
N PRO A 184 0.40 -8.38 17.31
CA PRO A 184 1.87 -8.39 17.39
C PRO A 184 2.56 -7.70 16.21
N ARG A 185 1.94 -7.65 15.03
CA ARG A 185 2.46 -6.93 13.85
C ARG A 185 2.23 -5.43 13.99
N ALA A 186 1.04 -5.04 14.43
CA ALA A 186 0.72 -3.64 14.73
C ALA A 186 1.65 -3.05 15.79
N ALA A 187 1.86 -3.75 16.91
CA ALA A 187 2.78 -3.29 17.96
C ALA A 187 4.23 -3.11 17.44
N LYS A 188 4.70 -4.02 16.58
CA LYS A 188 6.02 -3.90 15.94
C LYS A 188 6.09 -2.68 15.01
N ASP A 189 5.02 -2.40 14.26
CA ASP A 189 4.94 -1.21 13.40
C ASP A 189 5.00 0.07 14.22
N SER A 190 4.25 0.15 15.32
CA SER A 190 4.26 1.30 16.23
C SER A 190 5.65 1.54 16.82
N VAL A 191 6.34 0.50 17.30
CA VAL A 191 7.71 0.63 17.84
C VAL A 191 8.69 1.12 16.77
N ILE A 192 8.56 0.65 15.52
CA ILE A 192 9.39 1.12 14.41
C ILE A 192 9.11 2.61 14.15
N GLN A 193 7.84 3.00 14.14
CA GLN A 193 7.44 4.39 13.89
C GLN A 193 7.85 5.34 15.03
N GLU A 194 7.76 4.91 16.28
CA GLU A 194 8.24 5.65 17.44
C GLU A 194 9.73 5.95 17.34
N ARG A 195 10.54 4.96 16.93
CA ARG A 195 11.97 5.18 16.69
C ARG A 195 12.21 6.17 15.55
N ILE A 196 11.47 6.08 14.46
CA ILE A 196 11.58 7.05 13.35
C ILE A 196 11.25 8.48 13.82
N ASN A 197 10.18 8.63 14.60
CA ASN A 197 9.79 9.93 15.17
C ASN A 197 10.86 10.45 16.14
N HIS A 198 11.40 9.58 16.99
CA HIS A 198 12.49 9.92 17.90
C HIS A 198 13.74 10.40 17.15
N ASP A 199 14.19 9.65 16.15
CA ASP A 199 15.39 9.96 15.37
C ASP A 199 15.22 11.24 14.55
N ALA A 200 13.99 11.56 14.13
CA ALA A 200 13.65 12.82 13.47
C ALA A 200 13.49 14.00 14.43
N GLY A 201 13.46 13.78 15.75
CA GLY A 201 13.20 14.81 16.75
C GLY A 201 11.80 15.44 16.69
N ARG A 202 10.87 14.81 15.96
CA ARG A 202 9.49 15.28 15.74
C ARG A 202 8.56 14.11 15.41
N ILE A 203 7.25 14.34 15.51
CA ILE A 203 6.27 13.37 14.99
C ILE A 203 6.29 13.47 13.46
N VAL A 204 6.76 12.43 12.79
CA VAL A 204 6.72 12.32 11.32
C VAL A 204 5.38 11.73 10.89
N CYS A 205 5.02 10.64 11.56
CA CYS A 205 3.83 9.87 11.24
C CYS A 205 3.25 9.25 12.51
N GLU A 206 1.93 9.28 12.63
CA GLU A 206 1.17 8.59 13.67
C GLU A 206 0.53 7.31 13.10
N PRO A 207 0.89 6.11 13.59
CA PRO A 207 0.24 4.89 13.15
C PRO A 207 -1.18 4.80 13.73
N TYR A 208 -2.14 4.36 12.92
CA TYR A 208 -3.53 4.13 13.32
C TYR A 208 -4.04 2.80 12.75
N HIS A 209 -4.63 1.97 13.61
CA HIS A 209 -5.07 0.61 13.26
C HIS A 209 -6.57 0.41 13.60
N PRO A 210 -7.49 0.99 12.81
CA PRO A 210 -8.93 1.03 13.12
C PRO A 210 -9.56 -0.35 13.36
N LEU A 211 -9.15 -1.37 12.59
CA LEU A 211 -9.67 -2.74 12.77
C LEU A 211 -9.29 -3.36 14.11
N ILE A 212 -8.26 -2.84 14.79
CA ILE A 212 -7.82 -3.27 16.12
C ILE A 212 -8.41 -2.37 17.20
N ASP A 213 -8.24 -1.07 17.04
CA ASP A 213 -8.45 -0.07 18.08
C ASP A 213 -9.91 0.38 18.17
N THR A 214 -10.62 0.41 17.05
CA THR A 214 -11.99 0.92 16.93
C THR A 214 -12.98 -0.21 16.72
N ASP A 215 -12.71 -1.11 15.78
CA ASP A 215 -13.69 -2.12 15.36
C ASP A 215 -13.52 -3.48 16.08
N GLY A 216 -12.31 -3.79 16.57
CA GLY A 216 -12.00 -5.08 17.19
C GLY A 216 -12.22 -6.30 16.28
N MET A 217 -12.16 -6.12 14.96
CA MET A 217 -12.49 -7.16 13.98
C MET A 217 -11.32 -8.11 13.75
N ASP A 218 -11.60 -9.41 13.83
CA ASP A 218 -10.67 -10.45 13.38
C ASP A 218 -10.78 -10.70 11.86
N ARG A 219 -10.04 -11.70 11.36
CA ARG A 219 -10.03 -12.02 9.91
C ARG A 219 -11.40 -12.40 9.40
N ALA A 220 -12.15 -13.22 10.14
CA ALA A 220 -13.44 -13.73 9.70
C ALA A 220 -14.47 -12.60 9.67
N ALA A 221 -14.46 -11.72 10.68
CA ALA A 221 -15.31 -10.53 10.71
C ALA A 221 -14.99 -9.58 9.54
N VAL A 222 -13.70 -9.37 9.24
CA VAL A 222 -13.28 -8.53 8.09
C VAL A 222 -13.80 -9.09 6.78
N GLU A 223 -13.61 -10.38 6.52
CA GLU A 223 -14.04 -11.03 5.28
C GLU A 223 -15.57 -11.05 5.14
N ALA A 224 -16.29 -11.31 6.24
CA ALA A 224 -17.75 -11.26 6.28
C ALA A 224 -18.27 -9.85 5.96
N TYR A 225 -17.68 -8.82 6.56
CA TYR A 225 -18.06 -7.43 6.31
C TYR A 225 -17.81 -7.03 4.85
N VAL A 226 -16.62 -7.32 4.29
CA VAL A 226 -16.32 -7.01 2.89
C VAL A 226 -17.29 -7.73 1.94
N PHE A 227 -17.59 -9.00 2.22
CA PHE A 227 -18.55 -9.77 1.44
C PHE A 227 -19.96 -9.18 1.52
N GLU A 228 -20.42 -8.77 2.70
CA GLU A 228 -21.71 -8.12 2.88
C GLU A 228 -21.83 -6.81 2.09
N GLN A 229 -20.76 -5.99 2.09
CA GLN A 229 -20.77 -4.69 1.43
C GLN A 229 -20.63 -4.77 -0.10
N LEU A 230 -19.84 -5.73 -0.61
CA LEU A 230 -19.47 -5.79 -2.03
C LEU A 230 -20.06 -6.98 -2.79
N GLY A 231 -20.70 -7.93 -2.09
CA GLY A 231 -21.33 -9.12 -2.68
C GLY A 231 -20.34 -10.16 -3.22
N GLU A 232 -19.03 -9.93 -3.09
CA GLU A 232 -18.00 -10.81 -3.64
C GLU A 232 -16.86 -11.02 -2.63
N LYS A 233 -16.47 -12.29 -2.47
CA LYS A 233 -15.36 -12.66 -1.60
C LYS A 233 -14.05 -12.23 -2.23
N ILE A 234 -13.32 -11.38 -1.52
CA ILE A 234 -11.97 -11.00 -1.92
C ILE A 234 -10.99 -12.14 -1.64
N ARG A 235 -10.20 -12.50 -2.66
CA ARG A 235 -9.11 -13.47 -2.46
C ARG A 235 -7.96 -12.81 -1.71
N LYS A 236 -7.13 -13.65 -1.07
CA LYS A 236 -5.96 -13.17 -0.35
C LYS A 236 -5.01 -12.45 -1.31
N SER A 237 -4.77 -11.16 -1.05
CA SER A 237 -3.95 -10.29 -1.89
C SER A 237 -2.48 -10.36 -1.48
N TYR A 238 -1.73 -11.23 -2.12
CA TYR A 238 -0.26 -11.24 -2.07
C TYR A 238 0.28 -11.14 -3.49
N CYS A 239 1.58 -10.93 -3.67
CA CYS A 239 2.14 -10.94 -5.02
C CYS A 239 2.11 -12.36 -5.61
N ASP A 240 1.81 -12.52 -6.89
CA ASP A 240 1.70 -13.81 -7.59
C ASP A 240 2.98 -14.65 -7.49
N VAL A 241 4.14 -13.98 -7.44
CA VAL A 241 5.45 -14.60 -7.20
C VAL A 241 5.56 -15.23 -5.81
N PHE A 242 4.76 -14.80 -4.84
CA PHE A 242 4.67 -15.38 -3.48
C PHE A 242 3.73 -16.57 -3.46
N SER A 243 4.09 -17.64 -4.17
CA SER A 243 3.40 -18.93 -4.02
C SER A 243 3.83 -19.65 -2.75
N ILE A 244 3.48 -19.11 -1.58
CA ILE A 244 3.25 -19.95 -0.38
C ILE A 244 1.75 -20.10 -0.27
N GLU A 245 1.19 -20.93 -1.14
CA GLU A 245 -0.14 -21.46 -0.91
C GLU A 245 0.00 -22.66 0.01
N SER A 246 -0.65 -22.59 1.17
CA SER A 246 -0.96 -23.72 2.03
C SER A 246 -1.91 -24.74 1.38
N THR A 247 -2.02 -24.77 0.05
CA THR A 247 -2.75 -25.79 -0.71
C THR A 247 -2.27 -25.75 -2.16
N CYS A 248 -1.26 -26.56 -2.49
CA CYS A 248 -0.91 -26.92 -3.85
C CYS A 248 -2.08 -27.70 -4.48
N TYR A 249 -2.95 -27.04 -5.26
CA TYR A 249 -4.03 -27.73 -5.98
C TYR A 249 -3.79 -27.89 -7.49
N THR A 250 -2.65 -27.44 -8.03
CA THR A 250 -2.46 -27.44 -9.49
C THR A 250 -1.03 -27.69 -9.93
N CYS A 251 -0.28 -28.49 -9.17
CA CYS A 251 1.00 -29.00 -9.65
C CYS A 251 0.89 -30.51 -9.83
N LEU A 252 1.17 -31.00 -11.05
CA LEU A 252 1.26 -32.42 -11.43
C LEU A 252 2.17 -33.26 -10.50
N CYS A 253 2.92 -32.62 -9.60
CA CYS A 253 3.72 -33.26 -8.57
C CYS A 253 2.87 -33.96 -7.48
N CYS A 254 1.65 -33.52 -7.18
CA CYS A 254 0.78 -34.17 -6.19
C CYS A 254 0.14 -35.48 -6.69
N ALA A 255 -0.06 -35.64 -8.01
CA ALA A 255 -0.64 -36.86 -8.59
C ALA A 255 0.27 -38.11 -8.44
N TRP A 256 1.54 -37.92 -8.06
CA TRP A 256 2.49 -39.02 -7.88
C TRP A 256 2.50 -39.62 -6.47
N LYS A 257 1.86 -38.96 -5.48
CA LYS A 257 1.83 -39.42 -4.08
C LYS A 257 0.65 -40.34 -3.72
N GLU A 258 -0.32 -40.53 -4.61
CA GLU A 258 -1.46 -41.43 -4.39
C GLU A 258 -1.32 -42.79 -5.09
N ALA A 259 -0.15 -43.09 -5.68
CA ALA A 259 0.11 -44.34 -6.39
C ALA A 259 1.21 -45.21 -5.73
N ARG A 260 1.37 -45.14 -4.40
CA ARG A 260 2.19 -46.06 -3.61
C ARG A 260 1.55 -46.38 -2.27
#